data_AF-A0AAU8IJQ3-F1
#
_entry.id   AF-A0AAU8IJQ3-F1
#
_cell.length_a   1.000
_cell.length_b   1.000
_cell.length_c   1.000
_cell.angle_alpha   90.00
_cell.angle_beta   90.00
_cell.angle_gamma   90.00
#
_symmetry.space_group_name_H-M   'P 1'
#
loop_
_entity.id
_entity.type
_entity.pdbx_description
1 polymer ?
#
loop_
_entity_poly.entity_id
_entity_poly.type
_entity_poly.pdbx_seq_one_letter_code
_entity_poly.pdbx_strand_id
1 'polypeptide(L)'
;MTSDDRQVDFSGTYISLSSNIPVAKLYVNNEDTGKTVAQAGEWGPFKKDDTPTFYARYTANGHSIQSETVSVSDESDYDTVTLDEAESDGIDLYFEDVENGDFYTLDGTDNQANMETLKTYFDNYYNANASAVSYGEMDHFASFFETGTDFSNSQLKSAQKFYDNGVTESINSYDLNNLKSQGKGLYSVEANESWDETITDDETGDRKDITFTLKNTYQLKETAPGELKIVGMKIEDRKVQTTSENEEY
;
A
#
# COMPACT_ATOMS: atom_id res chain seq x y z
N MET A 1 39.90 -52.97 19.52
CA MET A 1 39.30 -52.22 18.40
C MET A 1 38.06 -51.56 18.97
N THR A 2 38.17 -50.27 19.30
CA THR A 2 37.09 -49.45 19.84
C THR A 2 36.15 -49.09 18.70
N SER A 3 34.87 -49.43 18.87
CA SER A 3 33.79 -48.99 17.99
C SER A 3 33.70 -47.47 18.05
N ASP A 4 33.89 -46.84 16.90
CA ASP A 4 33.72 -45.42 16.68
C ASP A 4 32.20 -45.16 16.62
N ASP A 5 31.56 -45.02 17.78
CA ASP A 5 30.16 -44.62 17.92
C ASP A 5 30.03 -43.17 17.42
N ARG A 6 29.80 -43.01 16.12
CA ARG A 6 29.34 -41.74 15.56
C ARG A 6 27.91 -41.52 16.02
N GLN A 7 27.75 -40.87 17.16
CA GLN A 7 26.48 -40.32 17.59
C GLN A 7 26.04 -39.30 16.53
N VAL A 8 24.92 -39.60 15.86
CA VAL A 8 24.29 -38.65 14.95
C VAL A 8 23.52 -37.67 15.82
N ASP A 9 23.99 -36.43 15.84
CA ASP A 9 23.34 -35.33 16.56
C ASP A 9 22.14 -34.82 15.75
N PHE A 10 20.95 -34.96 16.33
CA PHE A 10 19.69 -34.45 15.80
C PHE A 10 19.23 -33.19 16.53
N SER A 11 20.06 -32.61 17.40
CA SER A 11 19.78 -31.31 17.99
C SER A 11 19.91 -30.21 16.93
N GLY A 12 19.01 -29.26 16.99
CA GLY A 12 18.90 -28.21 16.00
C GLY A 12 17.84 -27.21 16.43
N THR A 13 18.22 -25.94 16.42
CA THR A 13 17.39 -24.83 16.85
C THR A 13 16.62 -24.28 15.65
N TYR A 14 15.34 -24.00 15.85
CA TYR A 14 14.52 -23.27 14.90
C TYR A 14 14.32 -21.86 15.42
N ILE A 15 14.56 -20.87 14.57
CA ILE A 15 14.45 -19.46 14.93
C ILE A 15 13.09 -18.97 14.44
N SER A 16 12.29 -18.40 15.34
CA SER A 16 11.04 -17.72 14.98
C SER A 16 11.32 -16.44 14.19
N LEU A 17 10.55 -16.20 13.13
CA LEU A 17 10.72 -15.07 12.24
C LEU A 17 9.44 -14.23 12.16
N SER A 18 9.58 -12.93 12.33
CA SER A 18 8.52 -11.95 12.15
C SER A 18 9.00 -10.75 11.33
N SER A 19 8.05 -9.96 10.81
CA SER A 19 8.33 -8.78 10.01
C SER A 19 7.13 -7.85 10.02
N ASN A 20 7.39 -6.54 9.93
CA ASN A 20 6.35 -5.54 9.65
C ASN A 20 5.80 -5.63 8.21
N ILE A 21 6.45 -6.41 7.33
CA ILE A 21 5.91 -6.83 6.03
C ILE A 21 5.91 -8.37 5.94
N PRO A 22 4.87 -9.06 6.48
CA PRO A 22 4.87 -10.52 6.61
C PRO A 22 4.94 -11.28 5.26
N VAL A 23 4.59 -10.62 4.15
CA VAL A 23 4.66 -11.21 2.80
C VAL A 23 6.01 -11.02 2.10
N ALA A 24 6.95 -10.30 2.72
CA ALA A 24 8.25 -10.09 2.13
C ALA A 24 8.96 -11.42 1.92
N LYS A 25 9.70 -11.55 0.82
CA LYS A 25 10.46 -12.76 0.51
C LYS A 25 11.60 -12.90 1.51
N LEU A 26 11.68 -14.04 2.16
CA LEU A 26 12.73 -14.35 3.11
C LEU A 26 13.99 -14.79 2.36
N TYR A 27 15.12 -14.22 2.75
CA TYR A 27 16.44 -14.64 2.32
C TYR A 27 17.22 -15.13 3.53
N VAL A 28 17.86 -16.29 3.37
CA VAL A 28 18.76 -16.85 4.38
C VAL A 28 20.09 -17.14 3.72
N ASN A 29 21.18 -16.67 4.32
CA ASN A 29 22.53 -16.80 3.75
C ASN A 29 22.63 -16.28 2.33
N ASN A 30 21.94 -15.15 2.08
CA ASN A 30 21.87 -14.48 0.78
C ASN A 30 21.18 -15.29 -0.34
N GLU A 31 20.44 -16.34 0.00
CA GLU A 31 19.65 -17.14 -0.94
C GLU A 31 18.14 -16.91 -0.73
N ASP A 32 17.39 -16.74 -1.83
CA ASP A 32 15.92 -16.67 -1.80
C ASP A 32 15.37 -18.03 -1.36
N THR A 33 14.67 -18.04 -0.23
CA THR A 33 14.10 -19.27 0.33
C THR A 33 12.88 -19.78 -0.46
N GLY A 34 12.35 -18.97 -1.37
CA GLY A 34 11.09 -19.23 -2.06
C GLY A 34 9.85 -19.08 -1.18
N LYS A 35 10.00 -18.65 0.08
CA LYS A 35 8.91 -18.41 1.03
C LYS A 35 8.87 -16.94 1.43
N THR A 36 7.69 -16.49 1.85
CA THR A 36 7.57 -15.24 2.60
C THR A 36 7.90 -15.43 4.07
N VAL A 37 8.16 -14.36 4.81
CA VAL A 37 8.39 -14.41 6.27
C VAL A 37 7.21 -15.10 7.00
N ALA A 38 5.97 -14.73 6.69
CA ALA A 38 4.76 -15.35 7.26
C ALA A 38 4.58 -16.83 6.90
N GLN A 39 5.01 -17.25 5.72
CA GLN A 39 4.94 -18.65 5.29
C GLN A 39 6.03 -19.50 5.94
N ALA A 40 7.18 -18.89 6.24
CA ALA A 40 8.24 -19.55 6.98
C ALA A 40 7.81 -19.74 8.44
N GLY A 41 7.46 -18.64 9.13
CA GLY A 41 7.13 -18.61 10.57
C GLY A 41 8.34 -18.91 11.45
N GLU A 42 9.04 -19.99 11.15
CA GLU A 42 10.32 -20.39 11.74
C GLU A 42 11.27 -20.87 10.64
N TRP A 43 12.59 -20.77 10.88
CA TRP A 43 13.60 -21.27 9.95
C TRP A 43 14.73 -22.01 10.68
N GLY A 44 15.23 -23.07 10.05
CA GLY A 44 16.21 -23.98 10.63
C GLY A 44 16.06 -25.41 10.09
N PRO A 45 16.68 -26.41 10.74
CA PRO A 45 17.39 -26.30 12.01
C PRO A 45 18.81 -25.75 11.86
N PHE A 46 19.28 -25.03 12.89
CA PHE A 46 20.65 -24.54 13.03
C PHE A 46 21.38 -25.24 14.18
N LYS A 47 22.67 -25.49 14.00
CA LYS A 47 23.58 -26.00 15.03
C LYS A 47 24.22 -24.85 15.80
N LYS A 48 24.78 -25.17 16.97
CA LYS A 48 25.40 -24.21 17.88
C LYS A 48 26.39 -23.25 17.22
N ASP A 49 27.18 -23.74 16.26
CA ASP A 49 28.23 -22.96 15.59
C ASP A 49 27.79 -22.47 14.18
N ASP A 50 26.51 -22.61 13.82
CA ASP A 50 25.98 -22.06 12.57
C ASP A 50 25.79 -20.55 12.70
N THR A 51 26.21 -19.81 11.68
CA THR A 51 26.14 -18.34 11.64
C THR A 51 25.22 -17.84 10.52
N PRO A 52 23.91 -18.14 10.58
CA PRO A 52 23.00 -17.73 9.53
C PRO A 52 22.81 -16.21 9.48
N THR A 53 22.55 -15.71 8.27
CA THR A 53 22.12 -14.32 8.04
C THR A 53 20.70 -14.32 7.50
N PHE A 54 19.89 -13.38 7.99
CA PHE A 54 18.50 -13.22 7.60
C PHE A 54 18.26 -11.81 7.09
N TYR A 55 17.57 -11.69 5.97
CA TYR A 55 16.94 -10.44 5.57
C TYR A 55 15.67 -10.77 4.78
N ALA A 56 14.81 -9.78 4.60
CA ALA A 56 13.66 -9.89 3.73
C ALA A 56 13.74 -8.84 2.62
N ARG A 57 13.26 -9.19 1.43
CA ARG A 57 13.04 -8.23 0.35
C ARG A 57 11.57 -8.15 0.02
N TYR A 58 11.09 -6.94 -0.09
CA TYR A 58 9.75 -6.65 -0.58
C TYR A 58 9.86 -5.85 -1.87
N THR A 59 9.09 -6.24 -2.88
CA THR A 59 9.05 -5.57 -4.18
C THR A 59 7.60 -5.26 -4.54
N ALA A 60 7.28 -3.99 -4.77
CA ALA A 60 5.99 -3.51 -5.24
C ALA A 60 6.20 -2.42 -6.30
N ASN A 61 5.39 -2.40 -7.36
CA ASN A 61 5.44 -1.36 -8.40
C ASN A 61 6.85 -1.07 -8.95
N GLY A 62 7.66 -2.12 -9.15
CA GLY A 62 9.03 -2.01 -9.67
C GLY A 62 10.07 -1.47 -8.67
N HIS A 63 9.65 -1.09 -7.47
CA HIS A 63 10.51 -0.64 -6.38
C HIS A 63 10.72 -1.78 -5.39
N SER A 64 11.96 -1.97 -4.95
CA SER A 64 12.28 -2.99 -3.95
C SER A 64 12.91 -2.33 -2.73
N ILE A 65 12.39 -2.65 -1.57
CA ILE A 65 12.98 -2.35 -0.27
C ILE A 65 13.53 -3.64 0.34
N GLN A 66 14.53 -3.50 1.20
CA GLN A 66 15.13 -4.60 1.94
C GLN A 66 15.10 -4.25 3.43
N SER A 67 14.85 -5.24 4.28
CA SER A 67 15.05 -5.07 5.71
C SER A 67 16.54 -4.89 6.01
N GLU A 68 16.84 -4.43 7.22
CA GLU A 68 18.17 -4.63 7.81
C GLU A 68 18.52 -6.13 7.79
N THR A 69 19.82 -6.43 7.68
CA THR A 69 20.31 -7.81 7.71
C THR A 69 20.64 -8.19 9.13
N VAL A 70 19.95 -9.20 9.66
CA VAL A 70 20.23 -9.74 10.99
C VAL A 70 21.20 -10.91 10.85
N SER A 71 22.37 -10.78 11.48
CA SER A 71 23.40 -11.81 11.47
C SER A 71 23.44 -12.54 12.80
N VAL A 72 23.41 -13.87 12.76
CA VAL A 72 23.58 -14.72 13.94
C VAL A 72 25.05 -15.12 14.07
N SER A 73 25.65 -14.94 15.25
CA SER A 73 27.04 -15.30 15.53
C SER A 73 27.26 -15.83 16.94
N ASP A 74 28.38 -16.53 17.16
CA ASP A 74 28.75 -17.06 18.48
C ASP A 74 29.07 -15.97 19.52
N GLU A 75 29.46 -14.79 19.06
CA GLU A 75 29.73 -13.62 19.89
C GLU A 75 28.67 -12.56 19.58
N SER A 76 28.00 -12.03 20.60
CA SER A 76 27.17 -10.83 20.45
C SER A 76 28.08 -9.61 20.32
N ASP A 77 27.90 -8.87 19.24
CA ASP A 77 28.41 -7.51 19.07
C ASP A 77 27.23 -6.57 18.79
N TYR A 78 27.49 -5.29 18.56
CA TYR A 78 26.46 -4.28 18.31
C TYR A 78 25.54 -4.62 17.12
N ASP A 79 26.05 -5.37 16.13
CA ASP A 79 25.36 -5.67 14.86
C ASP A 79 24.93 -7.14 14.74
N THR A 80 25.09 -7.97 15.78
CA THR A 80 24.81 -9.41 15.72
C THR A 80 24.01 -9.89 16.93
N VAL A 81 23.24 -10.96 16.72
CA VAL A 81 22.56 -11.68 17.79
C VAL A 81 23.15 -13.07 17.93
N THR A 82 23.14 -13.62 19.14
CA THR A 82 23.53 -15.02 19.34
C THR A 82 22.43 -15.98 18.93
N LEU A 83 22.77 -17.24 18.68
CA LEU A 83 21.77 -18.27 18.36
C LEU A 83 20.79 -18.49 19.52
N ASP A 84 21.26 -18.40 20.77
CA ASP A 84 20.43 -18.53 21.97
C ASP A 84 19.43 -17.36 22.09
N GLU A 85 19.87 -16.13 21.78
CA GLU A 85 18.99 -14.94 21.73
C GLU A 85 17.96 -15.07 20.62
N ALA A 86 18.38 -15.47 19.41
CA ALA A 86 17.47 -15.68 18.29
C ALA A 86 16.46 -16.82 18.53
N GLU A 87 16.85 -17.88 19.26
CA GLU A 87 15.93 -18.95 19.67
C GLU A 87 14.87 -18.46 20.66
N SER A 88 15.28 -17.66 21.65
CA SER A 88 14.41 -17.15 22.70
C SER A 88 13.46 -16.08 22.20
N ASP A 89 14.00 -15.10 21.48
CA ASP A 89 13.32 -13.84 21.19
C ASP A 89 12.81 -13.79 19.74
N GLY A 90 13.33 -14.66 18.87
CA GLY A 90 13.10 -14.62 17.43
C GLY A 90 13.92 -13.55 16.73
N ILE A 91 13.70 -13.43 15.42
CA ILE A 91 14.28 -12.39 14.58
C ILE A 91 13.15 -11.57 13.96
N ASP A 92 13.17 -10.26 14.23
CA ASP A 92 12.30 -9.27 13.59
C ASP A 92 12.99 -8.65 12.37
N LEU A 93 12.49 -8.97 11.18
CA LEU A 93 12.94 -8.41 9.91
C LEU A 93 12.17 -7.12 9.61
N TYR A 94 12.65 -6.02 10.16
CA TYR A 94 12.00 -4.71 10.06
C TYR A 94 12.46 -3.93 8.83
N PHE A 95 11.49 -3.39 8.08
CA PHE A 95 11.74 -2.46 6.98
C PHE A 95 11.55 -1.03 7.46
N GLU A 96 12.62 -0.24 7.52
CA GLU A 96 12.57 1.19 7.91
C GLU A 96 12.02 2.08 6.80
N ASP A 97 12.32 1.76 5.54
CA ASP A 97 11.94 2.56 4.36
C ASP A 97 10.44 2.56 4.02
N VAL A 98 9.61 1.83 4.79
CA VAL A 98 8.15 1.80 4.61
C VAL A 98 7.52 3.15 4.93
N GLU A 99 8.20 4.00 5.71
CA GLU A 99 7.73 5.35 6.05
C GLU A 99 7.78 6.35 4.87
N ASN A 100 8.49 6.03 3.78
CA ASN A 100 8.55 6.88 2.59
C ASN A 100 7.36 6.63 1.66
N GLY A 101 6.19 7.19 1.98
CA GLY A 101 5.14 7.66 1.05
C GLY A 101 4.44 6.68 0.08
N ASP A 102 4.98 5.49 -0.14
CA ASP A 102 4.64 4.60 -1.27
C ASP A 102 3.92 3.30 -0.83
N PHE A 103 3.71 3.11 0.48
CA PHE A 103 3.07 1.92 1.04
C PHE A 103 1.87 2.28 1.96
N TYR A 104 0.69 1.81 1.59
CA TYR A 104 -0.58 2.00 2.30
C TYR A 104 -1.04 0.67 2.93
N THR A 105 -0.62 0.41 4.16
CA THR A 105 -1.03 -0.77 4.93
C THR A 105 -2.23 -0.44 5.83
N LEU A 106 -3.22 -1.34 5.88
CA LEU A 106 -4.41 -1.20 6.72
C LEU A 106 -4.54 -2.37 7.71
N ASP A 107 -4.51 -2.09 9.00
CA ASP A 107 -4.73 -3.07 10.08
C ASP A 107 -6.23 -3.33 10.25
N GLY A 108 -6.68 -4.58 10.12
CA GLY A 108 -8.09 -4.94 10.29
C GLY A 108 -8.69 -4.64 11.67
N THR A 109 -7.89 -4.24 12.65
CA THR A 109 -8.29 -3.99 14.04
C THR A 109 -8.08 -2.54 14.50
N ASP A 110 -7.26 -1.74 13.82
CA ASP A 110 -6.98 -0.34 14.18
C ASP A 110 -7.61 0.66 13.21
N ASN A 111 -8.87 1.02 13.49
CA ASN A 111 -9.60 1.98 12.66
C ASN A 111 -9.02 3.40 12.71
N GLN A 112 -8.36 3.80 13.81
CA GLN A 112 -7.84 5.16 13.93
C GLN A 112 -6.61 5.33 13.06
N ALA A 113 -5.62 4.43 13.22
CA ALA A 113 -4.41 4.44 12.40
C ALA A 113 -4.73 4.30 10.91
N ASN A 114 -5.66 3.40 10.55
CA ASN A 114 -6.11 3.25 9.17
C ASN A 114 -6.68 4.54 8.59
N MET A 115 -7.41 5.33 9.38
CA MET A 115 -8.02 6.55 8.86
C MET A 115 -6.96 7.61 8.56
N GLU A 116 -5.88 7.66 9.33
CA GLU A 116 -4.73 8.53 9.06
C GLU A 116 -4.02 8.11 7.78
N THR A 117 -3.76 6.81 7.59
CA THR A 117 -3.22 6.25 6.34
C THR A 117 -4.11 6.56 5.14
N LEU A 118 -5.43 6.36 5.28
CA LEU A 118 -6.38 6.62 4.21
C LEU A 118 -6.50 8.11 3.89
N LYS A 119 -6.31 9.00 4.86
CA LYS A 119 -6.31 10.44 4.59
C LYS A 119 -5.17 10.80 3.62
N THR A 120 -3.96 10.34 3.89
CA THR A 120 -2.82 10.54 2.97
C THR A 120 -3.07 9.90 1.59
N TYR A 121 -3.65 8.69 1.57
CA TYR A 121 -4.01 8.01 0.32
C TYR A 121 -5.01 8.84 -0.51
N PHE A 122 -6.07 9.34 0.12
CA PHE A 122 -7.12 10.09 -0.56
C PHE A 122 -6.68 11.50 -0.94
N ASP A 123 -5.84 12.16 -0.15
CA ASP A 123 -5.19 13.43 -0.54
C ASP A 123 -4.44 13.25 -1.87
N ASN A 124 -3.62 12.21 -1.97
CA ASN A 124 -2.87 11.92 -3.20
C ASN A 124 -3.80 11.53 -4.36
N TYR A 125 -4.81 10.71 -4.10
CA TYR A 125 -5.80 10.30 -5.11
C TYR A 125 -6.57 11.50 -5.68
N TYR A 126 -7.10 12.38 -4.82
CA TYR A 126 -7.89 13.52 -5.27
C TYR A 126 -7.04 14.54 -6.01
N ASN A 127 -5.80 14.77 -5.58
CA ASN A 127 -4.84 15.59 -6.32
C ASN A 127 -4.57 14.99 -7.71
N ALA A 128 -4.33 13.68 -7.80
CA ALA A 128 -4.10 13.01 -9.08
C ALA A 128 -5.34 13.05 -9.98
N ASN A 129 -6.54 12.88 -9.42
CA ASN A 129 -7.80 13.00 -10.16
C ASN A 129 -7.99 14.43 -10.72
N ALA A 130 -7.82 15.45 -9.87
CA ALA A 130 -7.91 16.84 -10.27
C ALA A 130 -6.90 17.20 -11.36
N SER A 131 -5.65 16.70 -11.28
CA SER A 131 -4.65 16.87 -12.34
C SER A 131 -5.02 16.15 -13.64
N ALA A 132 -5.56 14.94 -13.56
CA ALA A 132 -6.00 14.19 -14.72
C ALA A 132 -7.17 14.87 -15.44
N VAL A 133 -8.15 15.37 -14.68
CA VAL A 133 -9.31 16.11 -15.22
C VAL A 133 -8.91 17.48 -15.75
N SER A 134 -8.14 18.25 -14.99
CA SER A 134 -7.85 19.65 -15.35
C SER A 134 -6.75 19.80 -16.38
N TYR A 135 -5.79 18.87 -16.42
CA TYR A 135 -4.56 19.01 -17.22
C TYR A 135 -4.23 17.79 -18.08
N GLY A 136 -5.04 16.72 -18.03
CA GLY A 136 -4.81 15.50 -18.81
C GLY A 136 -3.67 14.62 -18.29
N GLU A 137 -3.18 14.84 -17.07
CA GLU A 137 -2.07 14.10 -16.47
C GLU A 137 -2.52 12.71 -15.93
N MET A 138 -2.69 11.75 -16.83
CA MET A 138 -3.31 10.44 -16.51
C MET A 138 -2.41 9.48 -15.72
N ASP A 139 -1.08 9.58 -15.83
CA ASP A 139 -0.16 8.54 -15.32
C ASP A 139 -0.27 8.37 -13.79
N HIS A 140 -0.29 9.48 -13.06
CA HIS A 140 -0.42 9.47 -11.60
C HIS A 140 -1.82 8.98 -11.17
N PHE A 141 -2.87 9.40 -11.87
CA PHE A 141 -4.23 8.96 -11.59
C PHE A 141 -4.42 7.45 -11.86
N ALA A 142 -3.83 6.94 -12.95
CA ALA A 142 -3.85 5.53 -13.29
C ALA A 142 -3.24 4.64 -12.20
N SER A 143 -2.26 5.15 -11.45
CA SER A 143 -1.58 4.41 -10.39
C SER A 143 -2.52 3.97 -9.24
N PHE A 144 -3.68 4.61 -9.06
CA PHE A 144 -4.64 4.26 -8.02
C PHE A 144 -5.56 3.08 -8.37
N PHE A 145 -5.45 2.52 -9.57
CA PHE A 145 -6.32 1.45 -10.06
C PHE A 145 -5.55 0.17 -10.42
N GLU A 146 -6.25 -0.96 -10.46
CA GLU A 146 -5.71 -2.20 -11.05
C GLU A 146 -5.64 -2.05 -12.59
N THR A 147 -4.43 -1.97 -13.14
CA THR A 147 -4.18 -1.79 -14.58
C THR A 147 -4.90 -2.84 -15.42
N GLY A 148 -5.56 -2.38 -16.49
CA GLY A 148 -6.23 -3.25 -17.46
C GLY A 148 -7.60 -3.77 -17.02
N THR A 149 -8.08 -3.42 -15.83
CA THR A 149 -9.45 -3.73 -15.40
C THR A 149 -10.48 -2.83 -16.09
N ASP A 150 -11.71 -3.33 -16.28
CA ASP A 150 -12.82 -2.53 -16.80
C ASP A 150 -13.09 -1.28 -15.95
N PHE A 151 -12.91 -1.41 -14.62
CA PHE A 151 -13.03 -0.30 -13.70
C PHE A 151 -11.98 0.79 -13.96
N SER A 152 -10.69 0.42 -13.98
CA SER A 152 -9.58 1.34 -14.29
C SER A 152 -9.80 2.04 -15.63
N ASN A 153 -10.10 1.28 -16.69
CA ASN A 153 -10.35 1.83 -18.02
C ASN A 153 -11.52 2.81 -18.04
N SER A 154 -12.59 2.53 -17.28
CA SER A 154 -13.73 3.43 -17.16
C SER A 154 -13.38 4.74 -16.45
N GLN A 155 -12.56 4.69 -15.40
CA GLN A 155 -12.14 5.89 -14.66
C GLN A 155 -11.25 6.79 -15.54
N LEU A 156 -10.23 6.21 -16.17
CA LEU A 156 -9.34 6.95 -17.06
C LEU A 156 -10.09 7.59 -18.24
N LYS A 157 -11.02 6.84 -18.84
CA LYS A 157 -11.87 7.37 -19.92
C LYS A 157 -12.79 8.49 -19.45
N SER A 158 -13.29 8.42 -18.20
CA SER A 158 -14.11 9.48 -17.63
C SER A 158 -13.28 10.75 -17.42
N ALA A 159 -12.12 10.65 -16.76
CA ALA A 159 -11.23 11.78 -16.55
C ALA A 159 -10.80 12.44 -17.87
N GLN A 160 -10.43 11.63 -18.87
CA GLN A 160 -10.11 12.12 -20.21
C GLN A 160 -11.27 12.88 -20.83
N LYS A 161 -12.50 12.36 -20.69
CA LYS A 161 -13.68 13.03 -21.22
C LYS A 161 -13.93 14.38 -20.53
N PHE A 162 -13.69 14.51 -19.23
CA PHE A 162 -13.82 15.80 -18.54
C PHE A 162 -12.78 16.80 -19.04
N TYR A 163 -11.51 16.37 -19.16
CA TYR A 163 -10.45 17.17 -19.75
C TYR A 163 -10.79 17.64 -21.17
N ASP A 164 -11.22 16.72 -22.05
CA ASP A 164 -11.59 17.03 -23.43
C ASP A 164 -12.78 18.00 -23.55
N ASN A 165 -13.59 18.16 -22.48
CA ASN A 165 -14.71 19.10 -22.42
C ASN A 165 -14.36 20.40 -21.69
N GLY A 166 -13.08 20.71 -21.49
CA GLY A 166 -12.64 21.95 -20.86
C GLY A 166 -13.01 22.04 -19.37
N VAL A 167 -13.14 20.89 -18.69
CA VAL A 167 -13.45 20.87 -17.25
C VAL A 167 -12.15 20.93 -16.45
N THR A 168 -12.10 21.84 -15.50
CA THR A 168 -11.12 21.83 -14.42
C THR A 168 -11.83 21.59 -13.10
N GLU A 169 -11.20 20.87 -12.18
CA GLU A 169 -11.79 20.54 -10.90
C GLU A 169 -10.79 20.59 -9.75
N SER A 170 -11.30 20.81 -8.54
CA SER A 170 -10.53 20.71 -7.31
C SER A 170 -11.39 20.21 -6.17
N ILE A 171 -10.82 19.36 -5.31
CA ILE A 171 -11.48 18.96 -4.07
C ILE A 171 -11.36 20.09 -3.04
N ASN A 172 -12.49 20.51 -2.48
CA ASN A 172 -12.55 21.51 -1.42
C ASN A 172 -12.33 20.89 -0.04
N SER A 173 -13.01 19.77 0.20
CA SER A 173 -12.99 19.07 1.47
C SER A 173 -13.53 17.66 1.29
N TYR A 174 -13.07 16.74 2.14
CA TYR A 174 -13.71 15.44 2.28
C TYR A 174 -13.61 14.92 3.71
N ASP A 175 -14.56 14.07 4.08
CA ASP A 175 -14.57 13.35 5.34
C ASP A 175 -14.70 11.85 5.07
N LEU A 176 -13.67 11.10 5.47
CA LEU A 176 -13.67 9.64 5.42
C LEU A 176 -14.34 9.06 6.66
N ASN A 177 -15.23 8.10 6.45
CA ASN A 177 -16.05 7.50 7.48
C ASN A 177 -16.27 6.01 7.18
N ASN A 178 -16.73 5.27 8.19
CA ASN A 178 -17.27 3.92 8.02
C ASN A 178 -16.32 2.93 7.30
N LEU A 179 -15.02 2.96 7.62
CA LEU A 179 -14.09 1.94 7.16
C LEU A 179 -14.54 0.55 7.67
N LYS A 180 -14.67 -0.40 6.75
CA LYS A 180 -15.07 -1.78 7.02
C LYS A 180 -14.17 -2.73 6.25
N SER A 181 -13.52 -3.65 6.95
CA SER A 181 -12.91 -4.81 6.31
C SER A 181 -14.01 -5.74 5.80
N GLN A 182 -13.87 -6.17 4.55
CA GLN A 182 -14.70 -7.19 3.90
C GLN A 182 -13.95 -8.54 3.81
N GLY A 183 -12.77 -8.63 4.43
CA GLY A 183 -11.88 -9.79 4.39
C GLY A 183 -11.05 -9.87 3.11
N LYS A 184 -9.99 -10.69 3.14
CA LYS A 184 -9.07 -10.93 2.00
C LYS A 184 -8.45 -9.64 1.42
N GLY A 185 -8.07 -8.70 2.29
CA GLY A 185 -7.47 -7.42 1.88
C GLY A 185 -8.45 -6.46 1.17
N LEU A 186 -9.76 -6.74 1.21
CA LEU A 186 -10.78 -5.85 0.67
C LEU A 186 -11.39 -5.00 1.79
N TYR A 187 -11.49 -3.71 1.53
CA TYR A 187 -12.01 -2.71 2.44
C TYR A 187 -13.05 -1.85 1.74
N SER A 188 -14.02 -1.36 2.51
CA SER A 188 -14.98 -0.37 2.07
C SER A 188 -14.84 0.87 2.94
N VAL A 189 -14.75 2.05 2.34
CA VAL A 189 -14.73 3.33 3.05
C VAL A 189 -15.71 4.29 2.40
N GLU A 190 -16.45 5.04 3.21
CA GLU A 190 -17.34 6.10 2.73
C GLU A 190 -16.59 7.43 2.78
N ALA A 191 -16.71 8.22 1.72
CA ALA A 191 -16.24 9.59 1.66
C ALA A 191 -17.43 10.51 1.40
N ASN A 192 -17.57 11.55 2.22
CA ASN A 192 -18.41 12.70 1.86
C ASN A 192 -17.48 13.74 1.26
N GLU A 193 -17.73 14.13 0.01
CA GLU A 193 -16.80 14.93 -0.78
C GLU A 193 -17.49 16.24 -1.20
N SER A 194 -16.72 17.31 -1.28
CA SER A 194 -17.11 18.61 -1.81
C SER A 194 -16.12 19.03 -2.88
N TRP A 195 -16.62 19.39 -4.05
CA TRP A 195 -15.85 19.68 -5.25
C TRP A 195 -16.28 21.00 -5.85
N ASP A 196 -15.32 21.69 -6.45
CA ASP A 196 -15.56 22.77 -7.41
C ASP A 196 -15.14 22.29 -8.79
N GLU A 197 -16.01 22.49 -9.77
CA GLU A 197 -15.77 22.30 -11.20
C GLU A 197 -15.91 23.66 -11.90
N THR A 198 -15.00 23.95 -12.81
CA THR A 198 -15.14 25.01 -13.80
C THR A 198 -15.20 24.38 -15.17
N ILE A 199 -16.24 24.68 -15.94
CA ILE A 199 -16.40 24.25 -17.32
C ILE A 199 -16.18 25.47 -18.20
N THR A 200 -15.24 25.38 -19.12
CA THR A 200 -14.97 26.43 -20.12
C THR A 200 -15.29 25.90 -21.51
N ASP A 201 -16.12 26.64 -22.24
CA ASP A 201 -16.34 26.39 -23.66
C ASP A 201 -15.14 26.93 -24.45
N ASP A 202 -14.40 26.05 -25.13
CA ASP A 202 -13.20 26.43 -25.88
C ASP A 202 -13.51 27.29 -27.12
N GLU A 203 -14.75 27.28 -27.62
CA GLU A 203 -15.16 28.09 -28.78
C GLU A 203 -15.62 29.49 -28.39
N THR A 204 -16.40 29.61 -27.31
CA THR A 204 -16.98 30.90 -26.88
C THR A 204 -16.20 31.56 -25.74
N GLY A 205 -15.44 30.80 -24.97
CA GLY A 205 -14.82 31.24 -23.72
C GLY A 205 -15.78 31.31 -22.53
N ASP A 206 -17.05 30.91 -22.71
CA ASP A 206 -18.05 30.97 -21.66
C ASP A 206 -17.65 30.08 -20.48
N ARG A 207 -17.82 30.62 -19.27
CA ARG A 207 -17.41 29.95 -18.04
C ARG A 207 -18.61 29.63 -17.16
N LYS A 208 -18.67 28.38 -16.71
CA LYS A 208 -19.61 27.89 -15.72
C LYS A 208 -18.90 27.28 -14.53
N ASP A 209 -19.13 27.85 -13.36
CA ASP A 209 -18.61 27.31 -12.10
C ASP A 209 -19.71 26.52 -11.38
N ILE A 210 -19.37 25.36 -10.86
CA ILE A 210 -20.27 24.42 -10.20
C ILE A 210 -19.62 23.95 -8.91
N THR A 211 -20.28 24.20 -7.78
CA THR A 211 -19.94 23.55 -6.51
C THR A 211 -20.92 22.41 -6.28
N PHE A 212 -20.44 21.22 -5.98
CA PHE A 212 -21.28 20.09 -5.63
C PHE A 212 -20.68 19.24 -4.53
N THR A 213 -21.56 18.55 -3.82
CA THR A 213 -21.19 17.52 -2.85
C THR A 213 -21.68 16.17 -3.32
N LEU A 214 -20.96 15.11 -2.98
CA LEU A 214 -21.39 13.74 -3.20
C LEU A 214 -20.99 12.84 -2.03
N LYS A 215 -21.69 11.70 -1.92
CA LYS A 215 -21.25 10.60 -1.07
C LYS A 215 -20.69 9.52 -1.98
N ASN A 216 -19.46 9.09 -1.74
CA ASN A 216 -18.87 7.97 -2.46
C ASN A 216 -18.58 6.83 -1.50
N THR A 217 -18.81 5.60 -1.94
CA THR A 217 -18.31 4.41 -1.26
C THR A 217 -17.22 3.79 -2.12
N TYR A 218 -15.97 3.89 -1.68
CA TYR A 218 -14.84 3.27 -2.35
C TYR A 218 -14.67 1.83 -1.88
N GLN A 219 -14.36 0.94 -2.83
CA GLN A 219 -13.85 -0.39 -2.54
C GLN A 219 -12.34 -0.37 -2.78
N LEU A 220 -11.59 -0.60 -1.71
CA LEU A 220 -10.14 -0.58 -1.69
C LEU A 220 -9.63 -2.00 -1.54
N LYS A 221 -8.72 -2.42 -2.41
CA LYS A 221 -8.12 -3.75 -2.39
C LYS A 221 -6.63 -3.61 -2.20
N GLU A 222 -6.11 -4.30 -1.21
CA GLU A 222 -4.70 -4.59 -1.11
C GLU A 222 -4.35 -5.61 -2.21
N THR A 223 -3.76 -5.12 -3.28
CA THR A 223 -3.42 -5.92 -4.47
C THR A 223 -2.05 -6.56 -4.35
N ALA A 224 -1.17 -5.88 -3.63
CA ALA A 224 0.02 -6.39 -3.01
C ALA A 224 0.17 -5.68 -1.65
N PRO A 225 1.00 -6.16 -0.73
CA PRO A 225 1.02 -5.56 0.61
C PRO A 225 1.57 -4.14 0.69
N GLY A 226 0.78 -3.22 1.24
CA GLY A 226 1.05 -1.78 1.12
C GLY A 226 0.68 -1.20 -0.25
N GLU A 227 0.18 -2.00 -1.19
CA GLU A 227 -0.35 -1.53 -2.46
C GLU A 227 -1.88 -1.57 -2.44
N LEU A 228 -2.45 -0.44 -2.05
CA LEU A 228 -3.89 -0.24 -2.05
C LEU A 228 -4.35 0.31 -3.41
N LYS A 229 -5.33 -0.34 -4.03
CA LYS A 229 -5.98 0.12 -5.26
C LYS A 229 -7.46 0.35 -5.03
N ILE A 230 -8.02 1.33 -5.71
CA ILE A 230 -9.46 1.47 -5.86
C ILE A 230 -9.91 0.47 -6.93
N VAL A 231 -10.78 -0.46 -6.55
CA VAL A 231 -11.30 -1.52 -7.43
C VAL A 231 -12.79 -1.37 -7.72
N GLY A 232 -13.43 -0.43 -7.05
CA GLY A 232 -14.82 -0.08 -7.24
C GLY A 232 -15.14 1.23 -6.54
N MET A 233 -16.15 1.91 -7.05
CA MET A 233 -16.74 3.07 -6.39
C MET A 233 -18.24 3.07 -6.62
N LYS A 234 -18.98 3.64 -5.67
CA LYS A 234 -20.41 3.84 -5.78
C LYS A 234 -20.74 5.26 -5.35
N ILE A 235 -21.05 6.10 -6.33
CA ILE A 235 -21.46 7.48 -6.10
C ILE A 235 -22.95 7.51 -5.76
N GLU A 236 -23.27 8.19 -4.69
CA GLU A 236 -24.62 8.42 -4.16
C GLU A 236 -24.77 9.92 -3.83
N ASP A 237 -26.01 10.39 -3.74
CA ASP A 237 -26.36 11.71 -3.20
C ASP A 237 -25.62 12.93 -3.81
N ARG A 238 -25.23 12.88 -5.10
CA ARG A 238 -24.66 14.06 -5.78
C ARG A 238 -25.68 15.22 -5.77
N LYS A 239 -25.27 16.34 -5.19
CA LYS A 239 -26.09 17.56 -5.04
C LYS A 239 -25.28 18.78 -5.46
N VAL A 240 -25.78 19.51 -6.45
CA VAL A 240 -25.24 20.80 -6.84
C VAL A 240 -25.69 21.84 -5.82
N GLN A 241 -24.74 22.57 -5.25
CA GLN A 241 -24.98 23.61 -4.25
C GLN A 241 -25.04 24.99 -4.87
N THR A 242 -24.19 25.28 -5.85
CA THR A 242 -24.11 26.59 -6.50
C THR A 242 -23.76 26.42 -7.97
N THR A 243 -24.29 27.32 -8.77
CA THR A 243 -23.93 27.47 -10.19
C THR A 243 -23.83 28.95 -10.50
N SER A 244 -22.72 29.38 -11.07
CA SER A 244 -22.56 30.72 -11.65
C SER A 244 -22.16 30.61 -13.11
N GLU A 245 -22.79 31.42 -13.96
CA GLU A 245 -22.51 31.51 -15.38
C GLU A 245 -22.05 32.94 -15.66
N ASN A 246 -20.87 33.09 -16.24
CA ASN A 246 -20.35 34.37 -16.70
C ASN A 246 -20.15 34.25 -18.22
N GLU A 247 -20.92 35.03 -18.97
CA GLU A 247 -20.72 35.25 -20.40
C GLU A 247 -19.59 36.29 -20.57
N GLU A 248 -18.46 35.93 -21.19
CA GLU A 248 -17.51 36.95 -21.65
C GLU A 248 -17.98 37.52 -23.00
N TYR A 249 -18.02 38.85 -23.08
CA TYR A 249 -18.50 39.64 -24.24
C TYR A 249 -17.53 39.68 -25.42
#